data_AF-A0A7C6SI32-F1
#
_entry.id   AF-A0A7C6SI32-F1
#
_cell.length_a   1.000
_cell.length_b   1.000
_cell.length_c   1.000
_cell.angle_alpha   90.00
_cell.angle_beta   90.00
_cell.angle_gamma   90.00
#
_symmetry.space_group_name_H-M   'P 1'
#
loop_
_entity.id
_entity.type
_entity.pdbx_description
1 polymer ?
#
loop_
_entity_poly.entity_id
_entity_poly.type
_entity_poly.pdbx_seq_one_letter_code
_entity_poly.pdbx_strand_id
1 'polypeptide(L)'
;KTGKNIEAMVYGDGAFKDPIGKIWELADPVVAPAYTEGLEGQPNEVKLKYLADNNYADLKGDELKKAISDYIRNKDSNLVGDMASQGTTPRHIPDLLGSLCDLTSGSGDKGTPIVLVQGYFDNYSV
;
A
#
# COMPACT_ATOMS: atom_id res chain seq x y z
N LYS A 1 20.11 2.97 18.67
CA LYS A 1 20.32 2.78 17.20
C LYS A 1 20.30 1.27 16.93
N THR A 2 19.49 0.79 15.99
CA THR A 2 19.22 -0.67 15.79
C THR A 2 20.05 -1.33 14.68
N GLY A 3 20.78 -0.55 13.86
CA GLY A 3 21.52 -1.06 12.71
C GLY A 3 20.64 -1.53 11.54
N LYS A 4 19.32 -1.33 11.62
CA LYS A 4 18.37 -1.61 10.54
C LYS A 4 18.18 -0.35 9.69
N ASN A 5 18.02 -0.54 8.37
CA ASN A 5 17.48 0.50 7.51
C ASN A 5 15.95 0.48 7.66
N ILE A 6 15.36 1.61 8.03
CA ILE A 6 13.93 1.75 8.28
C ILE A 6 13.44 2.91 7.44
N GLU A 7 12.48 2.62 6.56
CA GLU A 7 11.76 3.65 5.83
C GLU A 7 10.75 4.33 6.77
N ALA A 8 10.61 5.65 6.63
CA ALA A 8 9.77 6.47 7.50
C ALA A 8 8.92 7.42 6.68
N MET A 9 7.72 7.69 7.16
CA MET A 9 6.85 8.74 6.62
C MET A 9 6.20 9.51 7.77
N VAL A 10 5.94 10.78 7.52
CA VAL A 10 5.02 11.61 8.30
C VAL A 10 3.69 11.54 7.57
N TYR A 11 2.64 11.16 8.28
CA TYR A 11 1.29 11.03 7.76
C TYR A 11 0.31 11.73 8.69
N GLY A 12 -0.88 12.04 8.17
CA GLY A 12 -1.99 12.55 8.96
C GLY A 12 -2.80 13.59 8.19
N ASP A 13 -3.95 13.92 8.74
CA ASP A 13 -4.78 15.00 8.22
C ASP A 13 -4.14 16.35 8.57
N GLY A 14 -3.62 17.06 7.58
CA GLY A 14 -3.18 18.44 7.77
C GLY A 14 -4.33 19.36 8.17
N ALA A 15 -4.01 20.45 8.85
CA ALA A 15 -4.98 21.47 9.22
C ALA A 15 -4.94 22.62 8.20
N PHE A 16 -6.04 22.90 7.51
CA PHE A 16 -6.25 24.12 6.74
C PHE A 16 -7.11 25.10 7.53
N LYS A 17 -6.68 26.36 7.67
CA LYS A 17 -7.47 27.37 8.35
C LYS A 17 -8.45 28.02 7.37
N ASP A 18 -9.74 27.76 7.53
CA ASP A 18 -10.80 28.43 6.78
C ASP A 18 -10.59 29.96 6.84
N PRO A 19 -10.40 30.65 5.71
CA PRO A 19 -10.15 32.08 5.69
C PRO A 19 -11.36 32.91 6.17
N ILE A 20 -12.58 32.37 6.14
CA ILE A 20 -13.80 33.08 6.57
C ILE A 20 -14.15 32.74 8.02
N GLY A 21 -14.34 31.46 8.33
CA GLY A 21 -14.72 30.98 9.66
C GLY A 21 -13.56 30.91 10.66
N LYS A 22 -12.31 31.03 10.21
CA LYS A 22 -11.08 30.95 11.03
C LYS A 22 -10.93 29.64 11.81
N ILE A 23 -11.74 28.64 11.48
CA ILE A 23 -11.67 27.28 12.01
C ILE A 23 -10.60 26.50 11.25
N TRP A 24 -9.90 25.61 11.94
CA TRP A 24 -9.02 24.65 11.29
C TRP A 24 -9.87 23.47 10.83
N GLU A 25 -9.98 23.28 9.52
CA GLU A 25 -10.55 22.09 8.91
C GLU A 25 -9.41 21.10 8.64
N LEU A 26 -9.61 19.85 9.02
CA LEU A 26 -8.67 18.76 8.78
C LEU A 26 -8.85 18.29 7.32
N ALA A 27 -7.98 18.75 6.43
CA ALA A 27 -7.94 18.31 5.04
C ALA A 27 -6.62 18.76 4.37
N ASP A 28 -5.59 17.91 4.43
CA ASP A 28 -4.46 18.06 3.51
C ASP A 28 -4.83 17.46 2.14
N PRO A 29 -4.33 18.02 1.02
CA PRO A 29 -4.49 17.41 -0.30
C PRO A 29 -3.61 16.16 -0.49
N VAL A 30 -2.70 15.85 0.44
CA VAL A 30 -1.71 14.77 0.33
C VAL A 30 -1.61 14.01 1.64
N VAL A 31 -1.62 12.67 1.58
CA VAL A 31 -1.67 11.79 2.76
C VAL A 31 -0.38 11.79 3.58
N ALA A 32 0.77 11.96 2.91
CA ALA A 32 2.10 11.91 3.52
C ALA A 32 2.97 13.09 3.03
N PRO A 33 3.06 14.21 3.78
CA PRO A 33 3.84 15.38 3.37
C PRO A 33 5.36 15.13 3.31
N ALA A 34 5.86 14.10 3.98
CA ALA A 34 7.27 13.72 3.93
C ALA A 34 7.44 12.20 4.11
N TYR A 35 8.34 11.61 3.33
CA TYR A 35 8.69 10.19 3.42
C TYR A 35 10.12 9.95 2.91
N THR A 36 10.70 8.81 3.26
CA THR A 36 12.01 8.37 2.77
C THR A 36 11.90 7.71 1.38
N GLU A 37 12.99 7.74 0.62
CA GLU A 37 13.05 7.30 -0.79
C GLU A 37 12.57 5.85 -1.02
N GLY A 38 12.74 4.95 -0.05
CA GLY A 38 12.27 3.56 -0.19
C GLY A 38 10.75 3.40 -0.22
N LEU A 39 9.99 4.47 0.05
CA LEU A 39 8.53 4.50 -0.11
C LEU A 39 8.10 5.10 -1.45
N GLU A 40 9.03 5.44 -2.35
CA GLU A 40 8.68 5.88 -3.70
C GLU A 40 8.13 4.74 -4.56
N GLY A 41 7.23 5.09 -5.48
CA GLY A 41 6.65 4.16 -6.45
C GLY A 41 5.25 3.68 -6.08
N GLN A 42 4.86 2.58 -6.72
CA GLN A 42 3.51 2.03 -6.69
C GLN A 42 3.60 0.51 -6.58
N PRO A 43 2.64 -0.17 -5.92
CA PRO A 43 2.61 -1.63 -5.91
C PRO A 43 2.45 -2.19 -7.32
N ASN A 44 3.26 -3.17 -7.66
CA ASN A 44 3.11 -3.94 -8.91
C ASN A 44 2.35 -5.24 -8.61
N GLU A 45 1.04 -5.15 -8.40
CA GLU A 45 0.20 -6.28 -7.97
C GLU A 45 -0.57 -6.96 -9.10
N VAL A 46 -0.91 -8.22 -8.89
CA VAL A 46 -1.74 -9.03 -9.81
C VAL A 46 -3.03 -9.45 -9.13
N LYS A 47 -4.10 -9.58 -9.92
CA LYS A 47 -5.39 -10.03 -9.41
C LYS A 47 -5.38 -11.55 -9.18
N LEU A 48 -5.12 -11.97 -7.95
CA LEU A 48 -5.07 -13.39 -7.58
C LEU A 48 -6.35 -14.15 -7.96
N LYS A 49 -7.52 -13.56 -7.70
CA LYS A 49 -8.80 -14.16 -8.07
C LYS A 49 -8.96 -14.30 -9.59
N TYR A 50 -8.50 -13.32 -10.37
CA TYR A 50 -8.55 -13.40 -11.82
C TYR A 50 -7.69 -14.56 -12.33
N LEU A 51 -6.45 -14.68 -11.82
CA LEU A 51 -5.55 -15.78 -12.16
C LEU A 51 -6.15 -17.14 -11.78
N ALA A 52 -6.71 -17.26 -10.58
CA ALA A 52 -7.35 -18.49 -10.13
C ALA A 52 -8.55 -18.88 -11.01
N ASP A 53 -9.42 -17.92 -11.34
CA ASP A 53 -10.67 -18.20 -12.04
C ASP A 53 -10.49 -18.36 -13.56
N ASN A 54 -9.46 -17.76 -14.18
CA ASN A 54 -9.30 -17.73 -15.64
C ASN A 54 -8.10 -18.56 -16.12
N ASN A 55 -6.96 -18.47 -15.45
CA ASN A 55 -5.72 -19.12 -15.91
C ASN A 55 -5.54 -20.51 -15.29
N TYR A 56 -6.11 -20.72 -14.09
CA TYR A 56 -5.89 -21.91 -13.27
C TYR A 56 -7.20 -22.50 -12.73
N ALA A 57 -8.31 -22.35 -13.45
CA ALA A 57 -9.64 -22.76 -13.02
C ALA A 57 -9.74 -24.26 -12.65
N ASP A 58 -8.90 -25.08 -13.28
CA ASP A 58 -8.83 -26.52 -13.05
C ASP A 58 -7.98 -26.90 -11.82
N LEU A 59 -7.14 -25.98 -11.33
CA LEU A 59 -6.24 -26.23 -10.20
C LEU A 59 -6.93 -25.87 -8.87
N LYS A 60 -6.60 -26.65 -7.82
CA LYS A 60 -7.12 -26.41 -6.46
C LYS A 60 -6.05 -26.69 -5.41
N GLY A 61 -6.28 -26.18 -4.20
CA GLY A 61 -5.42 -26.44 -3.05
C GLY A 61 -3.97 -26.02 -3.32
N ASP A 62 -3.03 -26.91 -3.05
CA ASP A 62 -1.60 -26.60 -3.14
C ASP A 62 -1.09 -26.45 -4.58
N GLU A 63 -1.72 -27.11 -5.55
CA GLU A 63 -1.38 -26.94 -6.97
C GLU A 63 -1.71 -25.53 -7.46
N LEU A 64 -2.87 -25.00 -7.07
CA LEU A 64 -3.26 -23.63 -7.38
C LEU A 64 -2.33 -22.61 -6.71
N LYS A 65 -2.00 -22.81 -5.42
CA LYS A 65 -1.05 -21.94 -4.72
C LYS A 65 0.30 -21.91 -5.41
N LYS A 66 0.84 -23.08 -5.78
CA LYS A 66 2.12 -23.18 -6.47
C LYS A 66 2.10 -22.45 -7.82
N ALA A 67 1.06 -22.66 -8.63
CA ALA A 67 0.91 -22.00 -9.91
C ALA A 67 0.83 -20.46 -9.77
N ILE A 68 0.10 -19.96 -8.78
CA ILE A 68 0.01 -18.53 -8.48
C ILE A 68 1.35 -17.97 -8.00
N SER A 69 2.04 -18.65 -7.07
CA SER A 69 3.36 -18.22 -6.59
C SER A 69 4.38 -18.18 -7.72
N ASP A 70 4.38 -19.19 -8.60
CA ASP A 70 5.26 -19.23 -9.78
C ASP A 70 4.93 -18.11 -10.77
N TYR A 71 3.65 -17.77 -10.97
CA TYR A 71 3.26 -16.60 -11.78
C TYR A 71 3.81 -15.30 -11.17
N ILE A 72 3.62 -15.09 -9.87
CA ILE A 72 4.06 -13.87 -9.18
C ILE A 72 5.59 -13.69 -9.25
N ARG A 73 6.37 -14.78 -9.21
CA ARG A 73 7.83 -14.73 -9.33
C ARG A 73 8.30 -14.36 -10.74
N ASN A 74 7.55 -14.77 -11.76
CA ASN A 74 7.94 -14.62 -13.17
C ASN A 74 7.22 -13.47 -13.88
N LYS A 75 6.34 -12.73 -13.19
CA LYS A 75 5.61 -11.60 -13.78
C LYS A 75 6.56 -10.47 -14.18
N ASP A 76 6.17 -9.71 -15.20
CA ASP A 76 6.97 -8.58 -15.66
C ASP A 76 6.99 -7.45 -14.60
N SER A 77 8.08 -6.70 -14.62
CA SER A 77 8.30 -5.46 -13.87
C SER A 77 7.30 -4.36 -14.21
N ASN A 78 6.71 -4.40 -15.42
CA ASN A 78 5.66 -3.48 -15.84
C ASN A 78 4.47 -4.25 -16.42
N LEU A 79 3.35 -4.26 -15.69
CA LEU A 79 2.12 -4.93 -16.08
C LEU A 79 1.10 -3.99 -16.74
N VAL A 80 1.49 -2.77 -17.13
CA VAL A 80 0.55 -1.83 -17.78
C VAL A 80 0.00 -2.45 -19.06
N GLY A 81 -1.33 -2.65 -19.10
CA GLY A 81 -2.03 -3.25 -20.24
C GLY A 81 -2.34 -4.74 -20.09
N ASP A 82 -1.77 -5.43 -19.10
CA ASP A 82 -2.08 -6.83 -18.81
C ASP A 82 -3.47 -6.96 -18.17
N MET A 83 -4.33 -7.85 -18.69
CA MET A 83 -5.63 -8.13 -18.07
C MET A 83 -5.51 -8.60 -16.61
N ALA A 84 -4.40 -9.23 -16.23
CA ALA A 84 -4.15 -9.65 -14.85
C ALA A 84 -3.90 -8.47 -13.89
N SER A 85 -3.53 -7.29 -14.40
CA SER A 85 -3.35 -6.04 -13.64
C SER A 85 -4.47 -5.02 -13.88
N GLN A 86 -5.29 -5.18 -14.92
CA GLN A 86 -6.37 -4.24 -15.27
C GLN A 86 -7.28 -3.96 -14.09
N GLY A 87 -7.46 -2.70 -13.69
CA GLY A 87 -8.32 -2.31 -12.57
C GLY A 87 -7.64 -2.32 -11.20
N THR A 88 -6.32 -2.55 -11.13
CA THR A 88 -5.53 -2.06 -9.99
C THR A 88 -5.32 -0.55 -10.20
N THR A 89 -5.86 0.28 -9.32
CA THR A 89 -5.57 1.72 -9.37
C THR A 89 -4.11 1.92 -8.94
N PRO A 90 -3.25 2.50 -9.78
CA PRO A 90 -1.87 2.79 -9.42
C PRO A 90 -1.87 3.86 -8.31
N ARG A 91 -1.82 3.42 -7.05
CA ARG A 91 -1.74 4.29 -5.88
C ARG A 91 -0.30 4.35 -5.41
N HIS A 92 0.14 5.53 -5.02
CA HIS A 92 1.47 5.70 -4.45
C HIS A 92 1.55 4.96 -3.10
N ILE A 93 2.68 4.31 -2.84
CA ILE A 93 2.91 3.58 -1.59
C ILE A 93 2.66 4.44 -0.34
N PRO A 94 3.08 5.71 -0.26
CA PRO A 94 2.81 6.57 0.89
C PRO A 94 1.32 6.84 1.11
N ASP A 95 0.51 6.90 0.04
CA ASP A 95 -0.94 7.09 0.17
C ASP A 95 -1.61 5.86 0.79
N LEU A 96 -1.19 4.67 0.35
CA LEU A 96 -1.70 3.40 0.87
C LEU A 96 -1.32 3.19 2.34
N LEU A 97 -0.03 3.35 2.63
CA LEU A 97 0.49 3.20 3.98
C LEU A 97 -0.07 4.28 4.90
N GLY A 98 -0.09 5.53 4.47
CA GLY A 98 -0.57 6.65 5.28
C GLY A 98 -2.04 6.51 5.63
N SER A 99 -2.89 6.07 4.69
CA SER A 99 -4.30 5.75 4.97
C SER A 99 -4.45 4.62 6.00
N LEU A 100 -3.62 3.58 5.90
CA LEU A 100 -3.61 2.48 6.85
C LEU A 100 -3.15 2.93 8.24
N CYS A 101 -2.10 3.75 8.30
CA CYS A 101 -1.57 4.29 9.53
C CYS A 101 -2.57 5.24 10.19
N ASP A 102 -3.26 6.09 9.42
CA ASP A 102 -4.30 6.98 9.90
C ASP A 102 -5.47 6.20 10.54
N LEU A 103 -5.96 5.16 9.84
CA LEU A 103 -6.95 4.23 10.40
C LEU A 103 -6.47 3.58 11.71
N THR A 104 -5.18 3.23 11.79
CA THR A 104 -4.58 2.53 12.93
C THR A 104 -4.39 3.46 14.14
N SER A 105 -3.89 4.67 13.92
CA SER A 105 -3.74 5.66 15.00
C SER A 105 -5.10 6.21 15.46
N GLY A 106 -6.07 6.29 14.55
CA GLY A 106 -7.39 6.86 14.78
C GLY A 106 -7.33 8.37 15.06
N SER A 107 -8.51 9.01 15.19
CA SER A 107 -8.60 10.44 15.50
C SER A 107 -8.64 10.70 17.02
N GLY A 108 -7.88 11.69 17.47
CA GLY A 108 -7.87 12.19 18.85
C GLY A 108 -6.56 11.94 19.61
N ASP A 109 -6.39 12.64 20.74
CA ASP A 109 -5.25 12.61 21.68
C ASP A 109 -5.01 11.23 22.36
N LYS A 110 -5.14 10.13 21.62
CA LYS A 110 -4.90 8.77 22.10
C LYS A 110 -3.43 8.46 22.37
N GLY A 111 -2.53 9.38 22.06
CA GLY A 111 -1.11 9.23 22.35
C GLY A 111 -0.48 8.05 21.61
N THR A 112 -0.90 7.79 20.38
CA THR A 112 -0.26 6.83 19.46
C THR A 112 0.66 7.61 18.51
N PRO A 113 1.90 7.95 18.92
CA PRO A 113 2.75 8.84 18.12
C PRO A 113 3.35 8.16 16.89
N ILE A 114 3.41 6.82 16.86
CA ILE A 114 4.14 6.06 15.83
C ILE A 114 3.41 4.74 15.54
N VAL A 115 3.19 4.46 14.25
CA VAL A 115 2.73 3.15 13.75
C VAL A 115 3.91 2.44 13.08
N LEU A 116 4.18 1.20 13.48
CA LEU A 116 5.18 0.34 12.83
C LEU A 116 4.46 -0.63 11.88
N VAL A 117 4.71 -0.49 10.58
CA VAL A 117 4.23 -1.41 9.57
C VAL A 117 5.34 -2.43 9.26
N GLN A 118 5.02 -3.72 9.31
CA GLN A 118 5.96 -4.82 9.03
C GLN A 118 5.36 -5.79 8.01
N GLY A 119 6.22 -6.37 7.18
CA GLY A 119 5.84 -7.35 6.15
C GLY A 119 5.05 -6.78 4.96
N TYR A 120 4.94 -5.46 4.85
CA TYR A 120 4.18 -4.84 3.75
C TYR A 120 4.79 -5.12 2.38
N PHE A 121 6.12 -5.20 2.31
CA PHE A 121 6.86 -5.50 1.08
C PHE A 121 7.18 -6.98 0.93
N ASP A 122 6.65 -7.84 1.83
CA ASP A 122 6.87 -9.27 1.72
C ASP A 122 6.11 -9.78 0.49
N ASN A 123 6.81 -10.49 -0.38
CA ASN A 123 6.21 -11.05 -1.57
C ASN A 123 5.51 -12.37 -1.23
N TYR A 124 4.22 -12.49 -1.57
CA TYR A 124 3.43 -13.70 -1.34
C TYR A 124 4.07 -15.00 -1.86
N SER A 125 4.94 -14.88 -2.87
CA SER A 125 5.62 -16.01 -3.46
C SER A 125 6.89 -16.45 -2.74
N VAL A 126 7.31 -15.80 -1.65
CA VAL A 126 8.56 -16.11 -0.91
C VAL A 126 8.24 -16.72 0.44
#